data_AF-A0A834A009-F1
#
_entry.id   AF-A0A834A009-F1
#
_cell.length_a   1.000
_cell.length_b   1.000
_cell.length_c   1.000
_cell.angle_alpha   90.00
_cell.angle_beta   90.00
_cell.angle_gamma   90.00
#
_symmetry.space_group_name_H-M   'P 1'
#
loop_
_entity.id
_entity.type
_entity.pdbx_description
1 polymer ?
#
loop_
_entity_poly.entity_id
_entity_poly.type
_entity_poly.pdbx_seq_one_letter_code
_entity_poly.pdbx_strand_id
1 'polypeptide(L)'
;MDIITICREKLPDYEEKIKMFYEEHLHLDDEIRYVLDGSGYFDVRDEEDRWIRIAMEKGDMITLPAGIYHRFTLDEQNYVKAMRLFVGDPVWTAYNRPADHFPAREQYVALLAQTA
;
A
#
# COMPACT_ATOMS: atom_id res chain seq x y z
N MET A 1 13.49 7.54 -4.77
CA MET A 1 13.34 6.07 -4.86
C MET A 1 14.20 5.42 -3.79
N ASP A 2 13.78 4.27 -3.28
CA ASP A 2 14.63 3.39 -2.47
C ASP A 2 14.19 1.93 -2.61
N ILE A 3 14.90 1.02 -1.93
CA ILE A 3 14.60 -0.42 -1.92
C ILE A 3 14.35 -0.86 -0.47
N ILE A 4 13.24 -1.56 -0.25
CA ILE A 4 12.94 -2.23 1.00
C ILE A 4 12.99 -3.75 0.80
N THR A 5 13.51 -4.46 1.80
CA THR A 5 13.38 -5.93 1.88
C THR A 5 12.61 -6.25 3.14
N ILE A 6 11.43 -6.84 2.97
CA ILE A 6 10.55 -7.23 4.07
C ILE A 6 10.75 -8.74 4.27
N CYS A 7 11.56 -9.07 5.28
CA CYS A 7 11.65 -10.39 5.86
C CYS A 7 12.15 -10.24 7.30
N ARG A 8 11.90 -11.27 8.12
CA ARG A 8 12.15 -11.22 9.56
C ARG A 8 13.59 -10.87 9.91
N GLU A 9 14.56 -11.34 9.12
CA GLU A 9 15.98 -11.15 9.39
C GLU A 9 16.52 -9.81 8.91
N LYS A 10 15.87 -9.15 7.95
CA LYS A 10 16.42 -7.98 7.24
C LYS A 10 15.70 -6.67 7.53
N LEU A 11 14.45 -6.72 7.98
CA LEU A 11 13.66 -5.52 8.26
C LEU A 11 13.79 -5.14 9.76
N PRO A 12 14.34 -3.97 10.10
CA PRO A 12 14.31 -3.46 11.46
C PRO A 12 12.87 -3.30 11.95
N ASP A 13 12.62 -3.65 13.22
CA ASP A 13 11.30 -3.60 13.85
C ASP A 13 10.22 -4.39 13.07
N TYR A 14 10.63 -5.52 12.47
CA TYR A 14 9.80 -6.34 11.58
C TYR A 14 8.37 -6.55 12.11
N GLU A 15 8.23 -7.00 13.36
CA GLU A 15 6.92 -7.32 13.97
C GLU A 15 6.01 -6.10 14.12
N GLU A 16 6.57 -4.90 14.32
CA GLU A 16 5.79 -3.67 14.39
C GLU A 16 5.45 -3.16 12.99
N LYS A 17 6.41 -3.23 12.07
CA LYS A 17 6.20 -2.78 10.68
C LYS A 17 5.17 -3.62 9.94
N ILE A 18 5.18 -4.95 10.06
CA ILE A 18 4.17 -5.79 9.40
C ILE A 18 2.75 -5.51 9.94
N LYS A 19 2.62 -5.18 11.23
CA LYS A 19 1.32 -4.79 11.81
C LYS A 19 0.86 -3.45 11.25
N MET A 20 1.77 -2.48 11.19
CA MET A 20 1.48 -1.16 10.61
C MET A 20 1.09 -1.27 9.14
N PHE A 21 1.77 -2.11 8.35
CA PHE A 21 1.43 -2.32 6.93
C PHE A 21 0.07 -2.99 6.73
N TYR A 22 -0.33 -3.87 7.66
CA TYR A 22 -1.58 -4.63 7.54
C TYR A 22 -2.80 -3.91 8.13
N GLU A 23 -2.60 -2.95 9.03
CA GLU A 23 -3.67 -2.06 9.49
C GLU A 23 -4.25 -1.31 8.28
N GLU A 24 -5.57 -1.21 8.17
CA GLU A 24 -6.20 -0.50 7.05
C GLU A 24 -5.88 0.99 7.14
N HIS A 25 -5.26 1.55 6.10
CA HIS A 25 -4.80 2.93 6.08
C HIS A 25 -4.94 3.57 4.69
N LEU A 26 -4.70 4.88 4.64
CA LEU A 26 -4.50 5.63 3.40
C LEU A 26 -3.24 6.49 3.48
N HIS A 27 -2.81 6.96 2.31
CA HIS A 27 -1.76 7.96 2.14
C HIS A 27 -2.31 9.21 1.45
N LEU A 28 -1.64 10.35 1.67
CA LEU A 28 -1.98 11.62 1.02
C LEU A 28 -1.32 11.77 -0.36
N ASP A 29 -0.40 10.86 -0.68
CA ASP A 29 0.30 10.73 -1.95
C ASP A 29 0.13 9.31 -2.48
N ASP A 30 0.44 9.09 -3.76
CA ASP A 30 0.38 7.78 -4.38
C ASP A 30 1.38 6.79 -3.75
N GLU A 31 0.91 5.57 -3.47
CA GLU A 31 1.75 4.46 -3.05
C GLU A 31 2.19 3.65 -4.27
N ILE A 32 3.45 3.83 -4.67
CA ILE A 32 4.02 3.14 -5.84
C ILE A 32 5.00 2.06 -5.39
N ARG A 33 4.80 0.83 -5.88
CA ARG A 33 5.60 -0.35 -5.55
C ARG A 33 5.94 -1.14 -6.80
N TYR A 34 7.20 -1.52 -6.92
CA TYR A 34 7.69 -2.44 -7.95
C TYR A 34 8.39 -3.62 -7.29
N VAL A 35 7.87 -4.84 -7.47
CA VAL A 35 8.39 -6.04 -6.82
C VAL A 35 9.61 -6.55 -7.58
N LEU A 36 10.76 -6.50 -6.91
CA LEU A 36 12.05 -6.93 -7.45
C LEU A 36 12.30 -8.43 -7.22
N ASP A 37 11.75 -8.98 -6.14
CA ASP A 37 11.84 -10.40 -5.78
C ASP A 37 10.79 -10.75 -4.71
N GLY A 38 10.46 -12.04 -4.59
CA GLY A 38 9.41 -12.50 -3.68
C GLY A 38 8.00 -12.08 -4.09
N SER A 39 7.10 -11.99 -3.12
CA SER A 39 5.67 -11.79 -3.37
C SER A 39 4.91 -11.30 -2.12
N GLY A 40 3.68 -10.83 -2.33
CA GLY A 40 2.79 -10.39 -1.26
C GLY A 40 1.43 -9.92 -1.79
N TYR A 41 0.60 -9.44 -0.89
CA TYR A 41 -0.76 -8.99 -1.19
C TYR A 41 -0.95 -7.52 -0.84
N PHE A 42 -1.52 -6.77 -1.78
CA PHE A 42 -2.20 -5.50 -1.49
C PHE A 42 -3.69 -5.77 -1.46
N ASP A 43 -4.34 -5.52 -0.33
CA ASP A 43 -5.79 -5.49 -0.27
C ASP A 43 -6.26 -4.03 -0.42
N VAL A 44 -7.25 -3.79 -1.28
CA VAL A 44 -7.87 -2.46 -1.51
C VAL A 44 -9.38 -2.55 -1.34
N ARG A 45 -10.03 -1.43 -1.01
CA ARG A 45 -11.49 -1.34 -0.98
C ARG A 45 -12.07 -1.08 -2.37
N ASP A 46 -13.09 -1.85 -2.76
CA ASP A 46 -13.93 -1.54 -3.92
C ASP A 46 -14.97 -0.44 -3.59
N GLU A 47 -15.82 -0.10 -4.56
CA GLU A 47 -16.85 0.94 -4.40
C GLU A 47 -17.92 0.60 -3.37
N GLU A 48 -18.14 -0.70 -3.10
CA GLU A 48 -19.04 -1.21 -2.07
C GLU A 48 -18.31 -1.40 -0.72
N ASP A 49 -17.09 -0.87 -0.60
CA ASP A 49 -16.23 -1.00 0.57
C ASP A 49 -15.89 -2.47 0.94
N ARG A 50 -15.84 -3.36 -0.06
CA ARG A 50 -15.42 -4.76 0.09
C ARG A 50 -13.92 -4.90 -0.24
N TRP A 51 -13.26 -5.86 0.39
CA TRP A 51 -11.84 -6.14 0.12
C TRP A 51 -11.66 -6.84 -1.22
N ILE A 52 -10.83 -6.27 -2.09
CA ILE A 52 -10.22 -6.94 -3.24
C ILE A 52 -8.75 -7.21 -2.91
N ARG A 53 -8.32 -8.46 -3.08
CA ARG A 53 -6.92 -8.87 -2.91
C ARG A 53 -6.19 -8.87 -4.24
N ILE A 54 -5.09 -8.14 -4.31
CA ILE A 54 -4.20 -8.06 -5.45
C ILE A 54 -2.92 -8.82 -5.09
N ALA A 55 -2.69 -9.96 -5.74
CA ALA A 55 -1.43 -10.70 -5.64
C ALA A 55 -0.36 -9.99 -6.48
N MET A 56 0.77 -9.69 -5.86
CA MET A 56 1.91 -9.03 -6.50
C MET A 56 3.12 -9.96 -6.43
N GLU A 57 3.72 -10.23 -7.58
CA GLU A 57 4.89 -11.08 -7.74
C GLU A 57 6.03 -10.32 -8.41
N LYS A 58 7.21 -10.94 -8.49
CA LYS A 58 8.38 -10.36 -9.15
C LYS A 58 8.06 -9.88 -10.57
N GLY A 59 8.35 -8.60 -10.82
CA GLY A 59 8.11 -7.95 -12.11
C GLY A 59 6.83 -7.10 -12.12
N ASP A 60 5.95 -7.26 -11.13
CA ASP A 60 4.74 -6.46 -11.04
C ASP A 60 5.02 -5.08 -10.44
N MET A 61 4.41 -4.06 -11.05
CA MET A 61 4.40 -2.69 -10.57
C MET A 61 2.95 -2.23 -10.36
N ILE A 62 2.68 -1.63 -9.20
CA ILE A 62 1.37 -1.08 -8.85
C ILE A 62 1.53 0.35 -8.36
N THR A 63 0.53 1.17 -8.69
CA THR A 63 0.28 2.47 -8.08
C THR A 63 -1.08 2.42 -7.40
N LEU A 64 -1.10 2.61 -6.08
CA LEU A 64 -2.33 2.84 -5.33
C LEU A 64 -2.54 4.35 -5.20
N PRO A 65 -3.66 4.90 -5.68
CA PRO A 65 -3.87 6.34 -5.70
C PRO A 65 -4.01 6.92 -4.29
N ALA A 66 -3.55 8.16 -4.09
CA ALA A 66 -3.79 8.91 -2.86
C ALA A 66 -5.27 8.82 -2.42
N GLY A 67 -5.51 8.60 -1.12
CA GLY A 67 -6.86 8.51 -0.56
C GLY A 67 -7.57 7.16 -0.68
N ILE A 68 -6.99 6.14 -1.34
CA ILE A 68 -7.53 4.77 -1.31
C ILE A 68 -7.24 4.10 0.03
N TYR A 69 -8.26 3.45 0.61
CA TYR A 69 -8.05 2.56 1.74
C TYR A 69 -7.44 1.25 1.27
N HIS A 70 -6.30 0.89 1.86
CA HIS A 70 -5.57 -0.30 1.51
C HIS A 70 -4.79 -0.84 2.71
N ARG A 71 -4.19 -2.02 2.51
CA ARG A 71 -3.23 -2.63 3.42
C ARG A 71 -2.32 -3.57 2.64
N PHE A 72 -1.16 -3.85 3.21
CA PHE A 72 -0.19 -4.80 2.67
C PHE A 72 0.06 -5.96 3.65
N THR A 73 0.20 -7.17 3.13
CA THR A 73 0.71 -8.31 3.89
C THR A 73 1.59 -9.19 3.03
N LEU A 74 2.53 -9.89 3.66
CA LEU A 74 3.25 -10.98 3.01
C LEU A 74 2.27 -12.13 2.75
N ASP A 75 2.58 -12.93 1.75
CA ASP A 75 1.97 -14.25 1.58
C ASP A 75 2.71 -15.30 2.44
N GLU A 76 2.40 -16.57 2.20
CA GLU A 76 2.97 -17.69 2.97
C GLU A 76 4.48 -17.87 2.73
N GLN A 77 5.05 -17.25 1.68
CA GLN A 77 6.47 -17.25 1.39
C GLN A 77 7.25 -16.28 2.30
N ASN A 78 6.56 -15.38 3.01
CA ASN A 78 7.11 -14.50 4.04
C ASN A 78 8.32 -13.66 3.57
N TYR A 79 8.35 -13.29 2.29
CA TYR A 79 9.46 -12.55 1.70
C TYR A 79 9.02 -11.66 0.53
N VAL A 80 9.35 -10.37 0.60
CA VAL A 80 9.32 -9.49 -0.58
C VAL A 80 10.51 -8.52 -0.58
N LYS A 81 11.04 -8.24 -1.76
CA LYS A 81 11.95 -7.12 -2.03
C LYS A 81 11.28 -6.19 -3.01
N ALA A 82 10.99 -4.97 -2.58
CA ALA A 82 10.29 -3.99 -3.39
C ALA A 82 11.12 -2.72 -3.57
N MET A 83 11.11 -2.18 -4.79
CA MET A 83 11.46 -0.80 -5.04
C MET A 83 10.26 0.08 -4.73
N ARG A 84 10.50 1.18 -4.04
CA ARG A 84 9.46 2.17 -3.73
C ARG A 84 9.73 3.46 -4.48
N LEU A 85 8.72 3.93 -5.20
CA LEU A 85 8.80 5.11 -6.06
C LEU A 85 7.90 6.22 -5.52
N PHE A 86 8.25 7.46 -5.84
CA PHE A 86 7.55 8.66 -5.38
C PHE A 86 7.57 9.74 -6.43
N VAL A 87 6.54 10.58 -6.35
CA VAL A 87 6.55 11.90 -6.96
C VAL A 87 7.09 12.89 -5.92
N GLY A 88 8.34 13.34 -6.09
CA GLY A 88 8.97 14.28 -5.15
C GLY A 88 9.61 13.60 -3.93
N ASP A 89 9.68 14.35 -2.82
CA ASP A 89 10.25 13.87 -1.55
C ASP A 89 9.30 12.88 -0.86
N PRO A 90 9.80 11.74 -0.37
CA PRO A 90 8.95 10.67 0.14
C PRO A 90 8.31 11.03 1.49
N VAL A 91 6.97 11.03 1.54
CA VAL A 91 6.19 11.07 2.79
C VAL A 91 5.54 9.70 2.99
N TRP A 92 5.95 8.99 4.04
CA TRP A 92 5.52 7.61 4.33
C TRP A 92 4.35 7.51 5.32
N THR A 93 3.82 8.64 5.77
CA THR A 93 2.84 8.66 6.87
C THR A 93 1.57 7.92 6.46
N ALA A 94 1.29 6.82 7.15
CA ALA A 94 0.03 6.09 7.05
C ALA A 94 -0.99 6.72 8.00
N TYR A 95 -2.19 6.96 7.49
CA TYR A 95 -3.33 7.39 8.30
C TYR A 95 -4.33 6.24 8.37
N ASN A 96 -4.38 5.58 9.53
CA ASN A 96 -5.28 4.45 9.76
C ASN A 96 -6.74 4.90 9.66
N ARG A 97 -7.58 4.03 9.12
CA ARG A 97 -9.03 4.28 9.06
C ARG A 97 -9.61 4.34 10.48
N PRO A 98 -10.49 5.32 10.81
CA PRO A 98 -11.06 6.35 9.93
C PRO A 98 -10.12 7.54 9.66
N ALA A 99 -9.99 7.91 8.38
CA ALA A 99 -9.17 9.01 7.90
C ALA A 99 -9.92 9.87 6.85
N ASP A 100 -11.26 9.91 6.94
CA ASP A 100 -12.12 10.49 5.90
C ASP A 100 -12.06 12.02 5.79
N HIS A 101 -11.48 12.70 6.78
CA HIS A 101 -11.36 14.16 6.84
C HIS A 101 -10.22 14.73 5.98
N PHE A 102 -9.38 13.88 5.37
CA PHE A 102 -8.29 14.34 4.53
C PHE A 102 -8.76 14.73 3.12
N PRO A 103 -8.30 15.86 2.56
CA PRO A 103 -8.67 16.27 1.21
C PRO A 103 -8.36 15.22 0.12
N ALA A 104 -7.27 14.46 0.27
CA ALA A 104 -6.92 13.38 -0.65
C ALA A 104 -8.03 12.30 -0.71
N ARG A 105 -8.64 11.97 0.43
CA ARG A 105 -9.76 11.03 0.49
C ARG A 105 -11.01 11.58 -0.16
N GLU A 106 -11.34 12.85 0.10
CA GLU A 106 -12.50 13.51 -0.54
C GLU A 106 -12.36 13.55 -2.07
N GLN A 107 -11.16 13.87 -2.57
CA GLN A 107 -10.85 13.87 -4.01
C GLN A 107 -10.93 12.47 -4.61
N TYR A 108 -10.39 11.46 -3.93
CA TYR A 108 -10.49 10.06 -4.36
C TYR A 108 -11.95 9.60 -4.49
N VAL A 109 -12.78 9.89 -3.48
CA VAL A 109 -14.21 9.54 -3.52
C VAL A 109 -14.94 10.29 -4.63
N ALA A 110 -14.63 11.57 -4.85
CA ALA A 110 -15.19 12.34 -5.95
C ALA A 110 -14.79 11.80 -7.34
N LEU A 111 -13.58 11.24 -7.47
CA LEU A 111 -13.12 10.57 -8.69
C LEU A 111 -13.87 9.25 -8.91
N LEU A 112 -14.05 8.43 -7.88
CA LEU A 112 -14.81 7.18 -7.97
C LEU A 112 -16.26 7.41 -8.43
N ALA A 113 -16.90 8.48 -7.96
CA ALA A 113 -18.26 8.82 -8.40
C ALA A 113 -18.38 9.17 -9.90
N GLN A 114 -17.25 9.37 -10.59
CA GLN A 114 -17.17 9.66 -12.03
C GLN A 114 -16.75 8.45 -12.86
N THR A 115 -16.29 7.38 -12.21
CA THR A 115 -15.95 6.12 -12.87
C THR A 115 -17.20 5.22 -12.97
N ALA A 116 -17.23 4.35 -13.97
CA ALA A 116 -18.43 3.63 -14.44
C ALA A 116 -18.57 2.23 -13.85
#